data_AF-A0A3N5F335-F1
#
_entry.id   AF-A0A3N5F335-F1
#
_cell.length_a   1.000
_cell.length_b   1.000
_cell.length_c   1.000
_cell.angle_alpha   90.00
_cell.angle_beta   90.00
_cell.angle_gamma   90.00
#
_symmetry.space_group_name_H-M   'P 1'
#
loop_
_entity.id
_entity.type
_entity.pdbx_description
1 polymer ?
#
loop_
_entity_poly.entity_id
_entity_poly.type
_entity_poly.pdbx_seq_one_letter_code
_entity_poly.pdbx_strand_id
1 'polypeptide(L)'
;MRNVLEQWTVEVDGETFTVRAFDDEHSDPPWENSDGHGPVRAVRHRDEKRPGERPLNDLRDSRATGYVYDWQEAMQRAVREGWGTGDGRRDGETARAHAARAVQADYDYLRGWLANDWSYAVIEVVDRHGEEAFLGGVDYRYGDGERDEYVREMVKDMARELIHPRRLAWRAALAQARAERARLAAAWAGWMAVEVAA
;
A
#
# COMPACT_ATOMS: atom_id res chain seq x y z
N MET A 1 -9.82 19.96 -3.76
CA MET A 1 -8.89 19.53 -4.83
C MET A 1 -7.90 18.61 -4.11
N ARG A 2 -7.83 17.32 -4.45
CA ARG A 2 -6.95 16.38 -3.72
C ARG A 2 -5.51 16.86 -3.88
N ASN A 3 -4.78 16.98 -2.78
CA ASN A 3 -3.38 17.39 -2.85
C ASN A 3 -2.56 16.22 -3.41
N VAL A 4 -1.99 16.40 -4.60
CA VAL A 4 -1.12 15.38 -5.21
C VAL A 4 0.22 15.46 -4.50
N LEU A 5 0.55 14.39 -3.77
CA LEU A 5 1.84 14.24 -3.10
C LEU A 5 2.93 13.96 -4.12
N GLU A 6 2.65 13.04 -5.04
CA GLU A 6 3.58 12.64 -6.09
C GLU A 6 2.82 12.08 -7.31
N GLN A 7 3.43 12.19 -8.48
CA GLN A 7 2.98 11.53 -9.70
C GLN A 7 4.17 10.93 -10.45
N TRP A 8 4.01 9.70 -10.94
CA TRP A 8 5.02 9.02 -11.74
C TRP A 8 4.39 8.07 -12.77
N THR A 9 5.23 7.44 -13.59
CA THR A 9 4.81 6.41 -14.56
C THR A 9 5.50 5.08 -14.29
N VAL A 10 4.82 3.99 -14.61
CA VAL A 10 5.36 2.62 -14.51
C VAL A 10 5.02 1.82 -15.76
N GLU A 11 5.93 0.94 -16.18
CA GLU A 11 5.69 -0.06 -17.21
C GLU A 11 5.35 -1.40 -16.55
N VAL A 12 4.18 -1.95 -16.86
CA VAL A 12 3.76 -3.27 -16.37
C VAL A 12 3.22 -4.05 -17.55
N ASP A 13 3.77 -5.25 -17.77
CA ASP A 13 3.24 -6.19 -18.78
C ASP A 13 3.19 -5.62 -20.23
N GLY A 14 4.04 -4.63 -20.53
CA GLY A 14 4.13 -3.94 -21.83
C GLY A 14 3.15 -2.77 -22.01
N GLU A 15 2.47 -2.34 -20.95
CA GLU A 15 1.61 -1.17 -20.93
C GLU A 15 2.12 -0.11 -19.92
N THR A 16 2.02 1.16 -20.30
CA THR A 16 2.37 2.31 -19.45
C THR A 16 1.17 2.73 -18.60
N PHE A 17 1.41 2.97 -17.32
CA PHE A 17 0.42 3.49 -16.37
C PHE A 17 0.91 4.80 -15.75
N THR A 18 -0.01 5.74 -15.52
CA THR A 18 0.20 6.91 -14.67
C THR A 18 -0.21 6.55 -13.25
N VAL A 19 0.64 6.87 -12.28
CA VAL A 19 0.37 6.63 -10.87
C VAL A 19 0.36 7.97 -10.14
N ARG A 20 -0.62 8.17 -9.26
CA ARG A 20 -0.74 9.37 -8.42
C ARG A 20 -0.89 8.95 -6.96
N ALA A 21 -0.14 9.59 -6.09
CA ALA A 21 -0.32 9.52 -4.65
C ALA A 21 -1.01 10.79 -4.17
N PHE A 22 -2.09 10.63 -3.40
CA PHE A 22 -2.83 11.71 -2.77
C PHE A 22 -2.79 11.56 -1.26
N ASP A 23 -2.84 12.67 -0.54
CA ASP A 23 -3.05 12.64 0.91
C ASP A 23 -4.41 11.99 1.24
N ASP A 24 -4.43 11.08 2.20
CA ASP A 24 -5.66 10.50 2.73
C ASP A 24 -6.15 11.37 3.90
N GLU A 25 -6.75 12.51 3.55
CA GLU A 25 -7.17 13.57 4.48
C GLU A 25 -8.19 13.12 5.55
N HIS A 26 -8.76 11.92 5.44
CA HIS A 26 -9.76 11.37 6.37
C HIS A 26 -9.19 10.28 7.26
N SER A 27 -7.88 10.04 7.21
CA SER A 27 -7.25 9.02 8.04
C SER A 27 -7.04 9.52 9.46
N ASP A 28 -7.63 8.80 10.41
CA ASP A 28 -7.32 8.96 11.83
C ASP A 28 -5.85 8.56 12.11
N PRO A 29 -5.28 9.00 13.24
CA PRO A 29 -3.92 8.63 13.60
C PRO A 29 -3.72 7.10 13.62
N PRO A 30 -2.51 6.61 13.30
CA PRO A 30 -2.23 5.18 13.15
C PRO A 30 -2.64 4.33 14.36
N TRP A 31 -2.48 4.86 15.57
CA TRP A 31 -2.83 4.17 16.82
C TRP A 31 -4.33 4.06 17.11
N GLU A 32 -5.21 4.73 16.35
CA GLU A 32 -6.67 4.58 16.45
C GLU A 32 -7.20 3.51 15.47
N ASN A 33 -6.49 3.29 14.36
CA ASN A 33 -6.95 2.46 13.24
C ASN A 33 -6.31 1.08 13.17
N SER A 34 -5.35 0.77 14.05
CA SER A 34 -4.54 -0.44 13.94
C SER A 34 -4.26 -1.08 15.30
N ASP A 35 -4.60 -2.37 15.43
CA ASP A 35 -4.45 -3.18 16.65
C ASP A 35 -2.98 -3.57 16.97
N GLY A 36 -2.02 -3.11 16.17
CA GLY A 36 -0.60 -3.46 16.26
C GLY A 36 0.28 -2.50 17.05
N HIS A 37 -0.28 -1.42 17.59
CA HIS A 37 0.49 -0.33 18.19
C HIS A 37 0.46 -0.32 19.71
N GLY A 38 1.51 0.27 20.29
CA GLY A 38 1.54 0.55 21.72
C GLY A 38 0.52 1.63 22.09
N PRO A 39 0.05 1.66 23.34
CA PRO A 39 -0.96 2.65 23.75
C PRO A 39 -0.44 4.07 23.59
N VAL A 40 -1.23 4.91 22.92
CA VAL A 40 -0.98 6.34 22.77
C VAL A 40 -2.11 7.11 23.41
N ARG A 41 -1.79 8.22 24.05
CA ARG A 41 -2.80 9.21 24.48
C ARG A 41 -2.37 10.62 24.18
N ALA A 42 -3.37 11.48 24.01
CA ALA A 42 -3.16 12.93 23.99
C ALA A 42 -2.89 13.49 25.39
N VAL A 43 -2.05 14.53 25.46
CA VAL A 43 -1.76 15.36 26.62
C VAL A 43 -1.86 16.83 26.21
N ARG A 44 -2.35 17.69 27.12
CA ARG A 44 -2.37 19.14 26.89
C ARG A 44 -1.08 19.80 27.38
N HIS A 45 -0.47 19.22 28.41
CA HIS A 45 0.75 19.72 29.02
C HIS A 45 1.76 18.60 29.28
N ARG A 46 3.05 18.93 29.14
CA ARG A 46 4.15 17.99 29.38
C ARG A 46 4.11 17.32 30.77
N ASP A 47 3.59 18.04 31.78
CA ASP A 47 3.59 17.58 33.17
C ASP A 47 2.51 16.50 33.42
N GLU A 48 1.64 16.26 32.45
CA GLU A 48 0.69 15.14 32.47
C GLU A 48 1.35 13.80 32.10
N LYS A 49 2.57 13.81 31.56
CA LYS A 49 3.34 12.62 31.22
C LYS A 49 3.66 11.82 32.48
N ARG A 50 3.32 10.54 32.49
CA ARG A 50 3.50 9.60 33.61
C ARG A 50 4.85 8.88 33.53
N PRO A 51 5.36 8.34 34.64
CA PRO A 51 6.45 7.35 34.60
C PRO A 51 6.06 6.18 33.70
N GLY A 52 7.01 5.68 32.89
CA GLY A 52 6.74 4.61 31.92
C GLY A 52 6.30 5.11 30.54
N GLU A 53 5.85 6.37 30.41
CA GLU A 53 5.51 6.96 29.11
C GLU A 53 6.72 7.64 28.45
N ARG A 54 6.67 7.78 27.12
CA ARG A 54 7.62 8.57 26.32
C ARG A 54 6.87 9.57 25.43
N PRO A 55 7.32 10.83 25.33
CA PRO A 55 6.76 11.78 24.37
C PRO A 55 6.91 11.28 22.93
N LEU A 56 5.87 11.36 22.10
CA LEU A 56 5.97 11.09 20.66
C LEU A 56 6.38 12.35 19.88
N ASN A 57 5.85 13.51 20.25
CA ASN A 57 6.22 14.81 19.70
C ASN A 57 6.80 15.74 20.79
N ASP A 58 7.20 16.95 20.40
CA ASP A 58 7.71 17.94 21.35
C ASP A 58 6.59 18.52 22.20
N LEU A 59 6.44 18.03 23.43
CA LEU A 59 5.43 18.48 24.40
C LEU A 59 5.67 19.92 24.90
N ARG A 60 6.74 20.60 24.46
CA ARG A 60 6.97 22.02 24.72
C ARG A 60 6.24 22.91 23.73
N ASP A 61 5.84 22.39 22.57
CA ASP A 61 5.07 23.17 21.61
C ASP A 61 3.61 23.25 22.05
N SER A 62 3.22 24.40 22.60
CA SER A 62 1.85 24.65 23.04
C SER A 62 0.86 24.86 21.89
N ARG A 63 1.32 24.88 20.63
CA ARG A 63 0.46 25.05 19.44
C ARG A 63 0.02 23.72 18.83
N ALA A 64 0.66 22.62 19.20
CA ALA A 64 0.32 21.28 18.75
C ALA A 64 -0.27 20.45 19.90
N THR A 65 -1.14 19.49 19.57
CA THR A 65 -1.57 18.46 20.53
C THR A 65 -0.36 17.60 20.90
N GLY A 66 -0.08 17.46 22.20
CA GLY A 66 0.98 16.57 22.67
C GLY A 66 0.51 15.12 22.70
N TYR A 67 1.37 14.18 22.34
CA TYR A 67 1.09 12.75 22.41
C TYR A 67 2.18 12.03 23.21
N VAL A 68 1.74 11.07 24.02
CA VAL A 68 2.63 10.21 24.80
C VAL A 68 2.33 8.74 24.49
N TYR A 69 3.38 7.96 24.40
CA TYR A 69 3.37 6.52 24.16
C TYR A 69 3.68 5.78 25.46
N ASP A 70 2.82 4.85 25.88
CA ASP A 70 3.07 4.01 27.05
C ASP A 70 4.08 2.91 26.73
N TRP A 71 5.35 3.24 26.90
CA TRP A 71 6.46 2.32 26.64
C TRP A 71 6.42 1.09 27.56
N GLN A 72 6.01 1.28 28.81
CA GLN A 72 6.00 0.20 29.78
C GLN A 72 4.90 -0.82 29.46
N GLU A 73 3.71 -0.37 29.08
CA GLU A 73 2.63 -1.24 28.64
C GLU A 73 2.99 -1.90 27.29
N ALA A 74 3.48 -1.14 26.32
CA ALA A 74 3.93 -1.67 25.03
C ALA A 74 4.97 -2.78 25.18
N MET A 75 5.94 -2.62 26.09
CA MET A 75 6.91 -3.68 26.42
C MET A 75 6.26 -4.95 26.96
N GLN A 76 5.19 -4.85 27.76
CA GLN A 76 4.47 -6.01 28.26
C GLN A 76 3.66 -6.70 27.16
N ARG A 77 2.99 -5.91 26.31
CA ARG A 77 2.27 -6.40 25.12
C ARG A 77 3.22 -7.13 24.18
N ALA A 78 4.33 -6.48 23.82
CA ALA A 78 5.33 -7.05 22.91
C ALA A 78 5.89 -8.40 23.38
N VAL A 79 6.15 -8.57 24.68
CA VAL A 79 6.59 -9.85 25.23
C VAL A 79 5.47 -10.89 25.19
N ARG A 80 4.22 -10.50 25.50
CA ARG A 80 3.07 -11.41 25.59
C ARG A 80 2.59 -11.87 24.21
N GLU A 81 2.51 -10.95 23.26
CA GLU A 81 1.95 -11.14 21.92
C GLU A 81 3.03 -11.48 20.89
N GLY A 82 4.30 -11.44 21.29
CA GLY A 82 5.40 -11.76 20.40
C GLY A 82 5.55 -10.72 19.29
N TRP A 83 5.60 -9.44 19.64
CA TRP A 83 5.84 -8.42 18.62
C TRP A 83 7.24 -8.60 18.02
N GLY A 84 7.30 -8.49 16.69
CA GLY A 84 8.50 -8.82 15.92
C GLY A 84 8.78 -10.32 15.80
N THR A 85 7.89 -11.21 16.29
CA THR A 85 8.11 -12.66 16.16
C THR A 85 8.01 -13.10 14.70
N GLY A 86 9.17 -13.50 14.18
CA GLY A 86 9.44 -14.02 12.85
C GLY A 86 10.89 -14.50 12.80
N ASP A 87 11.42 -14.73 11.62
CA ASP A 87 12.84 -15.01 11.34
C ASP A 87 13.80 -13.85 11.74
N GLY A 88 13.27 -12.69 12.12
CA GLY A 88 14.02 -11.49 12.49
C GLY A 88 14.66 -11.47 13.88
N ARG A 89 14.66 -12.56 14.67
CA ARG A 89 15.39 -12.60 15.95
C ARG A 89 16.87 -12.78 15.70
N ARG A 90 17.70 -11.92 16.29
CA ARG A 90 19.16 -11.99 16.11
C ARG A 90 19.74 -13.12 16.95
N ASP A 91 20.83 -13.74 16.49
CA ASP A 91 21.53 -14.77 17.24
C ASP A 91 21.95 -14.24 18.63
N GLY A 92 21.58 -14.99 19.68
CA GLY A 92 21.83 -14.62 21.06
C GLY A 92 20.94 -13.50 21.64
N GLU A 93 20.01 -12.93 20.85
CA GLU A 93 19.06 -11.91 21.32
C GLU A 93 18.09 -12.54 22.32
N THR A 94 17.93 -11.94 23.50
CA THR A 94 16.92 -12.40 24.47
C THR A 94 15.51 -11.97 24.00
N ALA A 95 14.48 -12.70 24.42
CA ALA A 95 13.09 -12.33 24.10
C ALA A 95 12.75 -10.89 24.54
N ARG A 96 13.31 -10.44 25.67
CA ARG A 96 13.11 -9.08 26.17
C ARG A 96 13.84 -8.02 25.35
N ALA A 97 15.05 -8.31 24.88
CA ALA A 97 15.79 -7.42 23.97
C ALA A 97 15.09 -7.31 22.61
N HIS A 98 14.58 -8.43 22.10
CA HIS A 98 13.78 -8.48 20.89
C HIS A 98 12.50 -7.65 20.99
N ALA A 99 11.74 -7.83 22.07
CA ALA A 99 10.55 -7.03 22.35
C ALA A 99 10.88 -5.53 22.47
N ALA A 100 11.99 -5.16 23.12
CA ALA A 100 12.43 -3.77 23.21
C ALA A 100 12.75 -3.17 21.84
N ARG A 101 13.33 -3.96 20.93
CA ARG A 101 13.58 -3.54 19.55
C ARG A 101 12.29 -3.36 18.76
N ALA A 102 11.32 -4.26 18.93
CA ALA A 102 10.01 -4.15 18.29
C ALA A 102 9.25 -2.90 18.78
N VAL A 103 9.22 -2.66 20.09
CA VAL A 103 8.59 -1.46 20.69
C VAL A 103 9.30 -0.17 20.26
N GLN A 104 10.64 -0.19 20.12
CA GLN A 104 11.37 0.94 19.58
C GLN A 104 10.97 1.22 18.13
N ALA A 105 10.86 0.19 17.29
CA ALA A 105 10.45 0.34 15.89
C ALA A 105 9.02 0.88 15.76
N ASP A 106 8.09 0.39 16.58
CA ASP A 106 6.72 0.90 16.67
C ASP A 106 6.70 2.38 17.10
N TYR A 107 7.42 2.71 18.18
CA TYR A 107 7.54 4.09 18.65
C TYR A 107 8.12 5.03 17.57
N ASP A 108 9.19 4.62 16.87
CA ASP A 108 9.81 5.42 15.81
C ASP A 108 8.86 5.57 14.60
N TYR A 109 8.10 4.53 14.26
CA TYR A 109 7.07 4.58 13.23
C TYR A 109 6.01 5.64 13.54
N LEU A 110 5.43 5.62 14.75
CA LEU A 110 4.40 6.58 15.15
C LEU A 110 4.95 8.01 15.27
N ARG A 111 6.23 8.18 15.65
CA ARG A 111 6.90 9.48 15.62
C ARG A 111 7.01 10.04 14.21
N GLY A 112 7.32 9.19 13.23
CA GLY A 112 7.44 9.60 11.82
C GLY A 112 6.14 10.22 11.30
N TRP A 113 4.99 9.66 11.69
CA TRP A 113 3.68 10.20 11.32
C TRP A 113 3.50 11.64 11.83
N LEU A 114 3.77 11.86 13.12
CA LEU A 114 3.67 13.20 13.74
C LEU A 114 4.72 14.19 13.21
N ALA A 115 5.82 13.69 12.65
CA ALA A 115 6.87 14.50 12.03
C ALA A 115 6.60 14.80 10.55
N ASN A 116 5.51 14.27 9.97
CA ASN A 116 5.24 14.26 8.53
C ASN A 116 6.34 13.54 7.71
N ASP A 117 7.04 12.58 8.30
CA ASP A 117 7.99 11.71 7.57
C ASP A 117 7.23 10.69 6.68
N TRP A 118 6.00 10.37 7.07
CA TRP A 118 5.07 9.54 6.30
C TRP A 118 3.62 9.92 6.62
N SER A 119 2.70 9.59 5.73
CA SER A 119 1.24 9.73 5.96
C SER A 119 0.50 8.58 5.30
N TYR A 120 -0.79 8.43 5.62
CA TYR A 120 -1.66 7.60 4.81
C TYR A 120 -1.91 8.30 3.47
N ALA A 121 -1.86 7.52 2.39
CA ALA A 121 -2.13 8.00 1.05
C ALA A 121 -3.15 7.15 0.33
N VAL A 122 -3.83 7.78 -0.62
CA VAL A 122 -4.56 7.09 -1.68
C VAL A 122 -3.66 6.98 -2.90
N ILE A 123 -3.46 5.76 -3.37
CA ILE A 123 -2.73 5.46 -4.59
C ILE A 123 -3.73 5.21 -5.70
N GLU A 124 -3.58 5.93 -6.79
CA GLU A 124 -4.36 5.80 -8.02
C GLU A 124 -3.45 5.31 -9.14
N VAL A 125 -3.88 4.29 -9.87
CA VAL A 125 -3.23 3.80 -11.08
C VAL A 125 -4.18 3.99 -12.25
N VAL A 126 -3.75 4.72 -13.27
CA VAL A 126 -4.53 5.07 -14.46
C VAL A 126 -3.83 4.55 -15.70
N ASP A 127 -4.57 3.90 -16.59
CA ASP A 127 -4.05 3.46 -17.87
C ASP A 127 -4.16 4.55 -18.97
N ARG A 128 -3.71 4.24 -20.19
CA ARG A 128 -3.84 5.15 -21.35
C ARG A 128 -5.27 5.36 -21.85
N HIS A 129 -6.23 4.55 -21.42
CA HIS A 129 -7.63 4.59 -21.83
C HIS A 129 -8.50 5.38 -20.83
N GLY A 130 -7.93 5.77 -19.68
CA GLY A 130 -8.63 6.47 -18.61
C GLY A 130 -9.32 5.53 -17.62
N GLU A 131 -8.99 4.25 -17.62
CA GLU A 131 -9.44 3.28 -16.60
C GLU A 131 -8.55 3.40 -15.36
N GLU A 132 -9.18 3.38 -14.18
CA GLU A 132 -8.54 3.74 -12.92
C GLU A 132 -8.72 2.64 -11.87
N ALA A 133 -7.70 2.41 -11.06
CA ALA A 133 -7.75 1.60 -9.84
C ALA A 133 -7.23 2.43 -8.66
N PHE A 134 -7.84 2.26 -7.48
CA PHE A 134 -7.52 3.03 -6.28
C PHE A 134 -7.34 2.14 -5.06
N LEU A 135 -6.40 2.51 -4.19
CA LEU A 135 -6.26 1.94 -2.86
C LEU A 135 -5.94 3.04 -1.84
N GLY A 136 -6.75 3.16 -0.79
CA GLY A 136 -6.55 4.11 0.31
C GLY A 136 -5.92 3.48 1.54
N GLY A 137 -5.55 4.30 2.52
CA GLY A 137 -4.88 3.84 3.75
C GLY A 137 -3.49 3.23 3.53
N VAL A 138 -2.78 3.64 2.47
CA VAL A 138 -1.44 3.16 2.18
C VAL A 138 -0.42 3.95 2.98
N ASP A 139 0.45 3.27 3.75
CA ASP A 139 1.59 3.89 4.41
C ASP A 139 2.55 4.47 3.35
N TYR A 140 2.61 5.79 3.22
CA TYR A 140 3.36 6.48 2.18
C TYR A 140 4.44 7.38 2.78
N ARG A 141 5.71 7.07 2.46
CA ARG A 141 6.90 7.81 2.93
C ARG A 141 7.35 8.85 1.90
N TYR A 142 7.84 9.97 2.40
CA TYR A 142 8.34 11.07 1.57
C TYR A 142 9.87 11.04 1.44
N GLY A 143 10.40 11.28 0.24
CA GLY A 143 11.77 11.79 0.06
C GLY A 143 12.91 10.76 -0.06
N ASP A 144 12.62 9.48 -0.01
CA ASP A 144 13.54 8.39 -0.33
C ASP A 144 13.49 8.16 -1.85
N GLY A 145 14.54 8.57 -2.57
CA GLY A 145 14.65 8.45 -4.05
C GLY A 145 14.47 7.03 -4.61
N GLU A 146 14.31 6.02 -3.75
CA GLU A 146 13.77 4.72 -4.07
C GLU A 146 12.40 4.53 -3.40
N ARG A 147 11.33 4.46 -4.20
CA ARG A 147 9.99 4.09 -3.73
C ARG A 147 10.02 2.80 -2.92
N ASP A 148 9.25 2.76 -1.84
CA ASP A 148 9.00 1.56 -1.04
C ASP A 148 8.66 0.36 -1.93
N GLU A 149 9.33 -0.77 -1.71
CA GLU A 149 9.09 -2.02 -2.43
C GLU A 149 7.63 -2.46 -2.33
N TYR A 150 7.00 -2.23 -1.18
CA TYR A 150 5.58 -2.50 -0.98
C TYR A 150 4.70 -1.71 -1.97
N VAL A 151 4.91 -0.40 -2.07
CA VAL A 151 4.16 0.47 -2.99
C VAL A 151 4.42 0.06 -4.44
N ARG A 152 5.65 -0.34 -4.79
CA ARG A 152 5.98 -0.82 -6.14
C ARG A 152 5.24 -2.09 -6.52
N GLU A 153 5.24 -3.11 -5.66
CA GLU A 153 4.55 -4.37 -5.94
C GLU A 153 3.02 -4.18 -5.96
N MET A 154 2.48 -3.42 -5.01
CA MET A 154 1.06 -3.04 -4.97
C MET A 154 0.61 -2.34 -6.26
N VAL A 155 1.37 -1.36 -6.75
CA VAL A 155 1.07 -0.67 -8.02
C VAL A 155 1.10 -1.63 -9.21
N LYS A 156 2.03 -2.60 -9.24
CA LYS A 156 2.07 -3.62 -10.29
C LYS A 156 0.84 -4.51 -10.25
N ASP A 157 0.37 -4.90 -9.07
CA ASP A 157 -0.83 -5.72 -8.92
C ASP A 157 -2.09 -4.95 -9.36
N MET A 158 -2.24 -3.69 -8.93
CA MET A 158 -3.31 -2.82 -9.41
C MET A 158 -3.29 -2.64 -10.93
N ALA A 159 -2.11 -2.44 -11.53
CA ALA A 159 -1.98 -2.36 -12.99
C ALA A 159 -2.38 -3.67 -13.69
N ARG A 160 -1.99 -4.83 -13.14
CA ARG A 160 -2.39 -6.14 -13.69
C ARG A 160 -3.91 -6.36 -13.61
N GLU A 161 -4.57 -5.87 -12.56
CA GLU A 161 -6.03 -5.90 -12.46
C GLU A 161 -6.70 -5.10 -13.59
N LEU A 162 -6.15 -3.94 -13.96
CA LEU A 162 -6.64 -3.14 -15.09
C LEU A 162 -6.42 -3.83 -16.45
N ILE A 163 -5.33 -4.59 -16.60
CA ILE A 163 -5.00 -5.32 -17.84
C ILE A 163 -5.90 -6.55 -18.02
N HIS A 164 -6.24 -7.25 -16.92
CA HIS A 164 -6.85 -8.57 -16.97
C HIS A 164 -8.15 -8.65 -17.80
N PRO A 165 -9.15 -7.75 -17.61
CA PRO A 165 -10.38 -7.75 -18.41
C PRO A 165 -10.13 -7.57 -19.91
N ARG A 166 -9.17 -6.70 -20.27
CA ARG A 166 -8.81 -6.42 -21.67
C ARG A 166 -8.16 -7.62 -22.34
N ARG A 167 -7.24 -8.30 -21.66
CA ARG A 167 -6.63 -9.53 -22.18
C ARG A 167 -7.65 -10.62 -22.40
N LEU A 168 -8.64 -10.76 -21.51
CA LEU A 168 -9.73 -11.70 -21.69
C LEU A 168 -10.60 -11.33 -22.90
N ALA A 169 -11.01 -10.07 -23.01
CA ALA A 169 -11.81 -9.58 -24.15
C ALA A 169 -11.08 -9.77 -25.48
N TRP A 170 -9.79 -9.42 -25.54
CA TRP A 170 -8.96 -9.61 -26.73
C TRP A 170 -8.81 -11.08 -27.11
N ARG A 171 -8.57 -11.98 -26.14
CA ARG A 171 -8.49 -13.43 -26.38
C ARG A 171 -9.82 -13.98 -26.92
N ALA A 172 -10.95 -13.54 -26.37
CA ALA A 172 -12.28 -13.94 -26.83
C ALA A 172 -12.55 -13.45 -28.27
N ALA A 173 -12.26 -12.18 -28.56
CA ALA A 173 -12.39 -11.61 -29.89
C ALA A 173 -11.49 -12.31 -30.92
N LEU A 174 -10.25 -12.63 -30.55
CA LEU A 174 -9.33 -13.37 -31.40
C LEU A 174 -9.82 -14.80 -31.69
N ALA A 175 -10.41 -15.47 -30.70
CA ALA A 175 -11.03 -16.79 -30.88
C ALA A 175 -12.24 -16.72 -31.83
N GLN A 176 -13.11 -15.73 -31.66
CA GLN A 176 -14.26 -15.49 -32.54
C GLN A 176 -13.83 -15.19 -33.98
N ALA A 177 -12.85 -14.30 -34.17
CA ALA A 177 -12.32 -13.97 -35.50
C ALA A 177 -11.68 -15.18 -36.20
N ARG A 178 -10.98 -16.04 -35.45
CA ARG A 178 -10.42 -17.30 -35.97
C ARG A 178 -11.52 -18.28 -36.38
N ALA A 179 -12.57 -18.41 -35.57
CA ALA A 179 -13.72 -19.28 -35.87
C ALA A 179 -14.48 -18.81 -37.12
N GLU A 180 -14.73 -17.51 -37.24
CA GLU A 180 -15.42 -16.94 -38.42
C GLU A 180 -14.58 -17.11 -39.68
N ARG A 181 -13.27 -16.86 -39.62
CA ARG A 181 -12.38 -17.08 -40.75
C ARG A 181 -12.38 -18.55 -41.20
N ALA A 182 -12.38 -19.51 -40.26
CA ALA A 182 -12.46 -20.93 -40.57
C ALA A 182 -13.81 -21.30 -41.20
N ARG A 183 -14.92 -20.76 -40.68
CA ARG A 183 -16.27 -20.94 -41.22
C ARG A 183 -16.38 -20.42 -42.66
N LEU A 184 -15.88 -19.20 -42.92
CA LEU A 184 -15.88 -18.61 -44.26
C LEU A 184 -15.01 -19.41 -45.23
N ALA A 185 -13.84 -19.88 -44.80
CA ALA A 185 -12.98 -20.74 -45.62
C ALA A 185 -13.66 -22.07 -45.97
N ALA A 186 -14.35 -22.71 -45.02
CA ALA A 186 -15.10 -23.93 -45.26
C ALA A 186 -16.30 -23.72 -46.21
N ALA A 187 -17.04 -22.62 -46.04
CA ALA A 187 -18.13 -22.25 -46.94
C ALA A 187 -17.63 -22.01 -48.37
N TRP A 188 -16.50 -21.31 -48.51
CA TRP A 188 -15.89 -21.06 -49.82
C TRP A 188 -15.38 -22.34 -50.49
N ALA A 189 -14.72 -23.24 -49.74
CA ALA A 189 -14.31 -24.54 -50.25
C ALA A 189 -15.49 -25.42 -50.68
N GLY A 190 -16.59 -25.40 -49.92
CA GLY A 190 -17.83 -26.08 -50.28
C GLY A 190 -18.47 -25.52 -51.56
N TRP A 191 -18.48 -24.20 -51.72
CA TRP A 191 -19.01 -23.56 -52.93
C TRP A 191 -18.18 -23.91 -54.17
N MET A 192 -16.85 -23.84 -54.07
CA MET A 192 -15.92 -24.27 -55.13
C MET A 192 -16.11 -25.74 -55.51
N ALA A 193 -16.37 -26.63 -54.55
CA ALA A 193 -16.59 -28.05 -54.83
C ALA A 193 -17.90 -28.32 -55.61
N VAL A 194 -18.94 -27.50 -55.39
CA VAL A 194 -20.21 -27.61 -56.13
C VAL A 194 -20.06 -27.06 -57.55
N GLU A 195 -19.33 -25.97 -57.76
CA GLU A 195 -19.09 -25.39 -59.09
C GLU A 195 -18.25 -26.30 -59.99
N VAL A 196 -17.28 -27.04 -59.45
CA VAL A 196 -16.44 -27.97 -60.23
C VAL A 196 -17.18 -29.28 -60.58
N ALA A 197 -18.26 -29.60 -59.86
CA ALA A 197 -19.05 -30.82 -60.07
C ALA A 197 -20.26 -30.64 -61.00
N ALA A 198 -20.56 -29.40 -61.41
CA ALA A 198 -21.65 -29.04 -62.32
C ALA A 198 -21.13 -28.82 -63.75
#